data_AF-A0A3D1IPP2-F1
#
_entry.id   AF-A0A3D1IPP2-F1
#
_cell.length_a   1.000
_cell.length_b   1.000
_cell.length_c   1.000
_cell.angle_alpha   90.00
_cell.angle_beta   90.00
_cell.angle_gamma   90.00
#
_symmetry.space_group_name_H-M   'P 1'
#
loop_
_entity.id
_entity.type
_entity.pdbx_description
1 polymer ?
#
loop_
_entity_poly.entity_id
_entity_poly.type
_entity_poly.pdbx_seq_one_letter_code
_entity_poly.pdbx_strand_id
1 'polypeptide(L)'
;MKLVRGLMADPKAKPLGAIKDLKYRVYHGKWTKLPKFDELKPAAEGALAGGLIDIRPARKPDYYGMVFEGRLEAPVAGEYAFELASDDGSRLIVANQKVIEHDGLHGASTKRGKVRLAKGKHAIRLEYFAYGRPNSLRLAWSGPGIASTPLSVTQTAPQQIVGNPDEARAIRALQAGYTALLCSPRFLYLRENAGDLDAYALASRLSYFLWSSMPDETLFRLAAKNKLREPAVMRAQVERMLKDPKAEAFVQNFTTTWLRLDKLGKMPPEKGGPFRFYHDRRMEPMLSKQAAAFFADVLVRNERITTFIHSDHTYLNAHIARWMYNRDDVPGEGMIRVPTNDPRRGGILTMPAVMTATANGVDTSPIVRGVWLLENILGSPPSPPPP
;
A
#
# COMPACT_ATOMS: atom_id res chain seq x y z
N MET A 1 8.02 23.42 19.04
CA MET A 1 6.91 23.35 20.02
C MET A 1 5.55 23.88 19.52
N LYS A 2 5.46 24.70 18.45
CA LYS A 2 4.17 25.15 17.86
C LYS A 2 3.38 24.04 17.11
N LEU A 3 4.08 23.08 16.49
CA LEU A 3 3.43 21.98 15.74
C LEU A 3 2.63 21.02 16.66
N VAL A 4 3.18 20.72 17.85
CA VAL A 4 2.54 19.85 18.85
C VAL A 4 1.35 20.53 19.52
N ARG A 5 1.41 21.86 19.74
CA ARG A 5 0.28 22.64 20.25
C ARG A 5 -0.88 22.79 19.25
N GLY A 6 -0.60 22.73 17.94
CA GLY A 6 -1.65 22.75 16.90
C GLY A 6 -2.39 21.42 16.74
N LEU A 7 -1.79 20.30 17.15
CA LEU A 7 -2.40 18.97 17.17
C LEU A 7 -3.20 18.70 18.46
N MET A 8 -2.93 19.44 19.53
CA MET A 8 -3.79 19.49 20.70
C MET A 8 -4.93 20.49 20.45
N ALA A 9 -5.84 20.12 19.56
CA ALA A 9 -7.17 20.70 19.56
C ALA A 9 -7.74 20.56 20.98
N ASP A 10 -8.35 21.63 21.49
CA ASP A 10 -9.07 21.63 22.77
C ASP A 10 -9.88 20.33 22.87
N PRO A 11 -9.69 19.48 23.90
CA PRO A 11 -10.48 18.26 24.07
C PRO A 11 -11.98 18.50 24.22
N LYS A 12 -12.43 19.76 24.33
CA LYS A 12 -13.84 20.20 24.23
C LYS A 12 -14.27 20.57 22.80
N ALA A 13 -13.36 20.76 21.86
CA ALA A 13 -13.68 21.04 20.46
C ALA A 13 -14.20 19.76 19.80
N LYS A 14 -15.54 19.69 19.65
CA LYS A 14 -16.19 18.67 18.82
C LYS A 14 -15.60 18.73 17.40
N PRO A 15 -15.27 17.59 16.77
CA PRO A 15 -14.73 17.60 15.42
C PRO A 15 -15.67 18.39 14.50
N LEU A 16 -15.10 19.35 13.76
CA LEU A 16 -15.78 20.00 12.64
C LEU A 16 -16.34 18.89 11.75
N GLY A 17 -17.67 18.81 11.61
CA GLY A 17 -18.35 17.76 10.84
C GLY A 17 -19.26 16.81 11.64
N ALA A 18 -19.27 16.81 12.98
CA ALA A 18 -20.24 15.99 13.70
C ALA A 18 -21.67 16.58 13.62
N ILE A 19 -22.63 15.79 13.16
CA ILE A 19 -24.06 16.12 13.23
C ILE A 19 -24.50 16.05 14.69
N LYS A 20 -24.97 17.17 15.24
CA LYS A 20 -25.48 17.23 16.63
C LYS A 20 -26.86 16.61 16.72
N ASP A 21 -27.12 15.96 17.85
CA ASP A 21 -28.40 15.32 18.16
C ASP A 21 -28.87 14.32 17.09
N LEU A 22 -27.92 13.64 16.44
CA LEU A 22 -28.20 12.76 15.30
C LEU A 22 -29.03 11.55 15.75
N LYS A 23 -30.21 11.41 15.16
CA LYS A 23 -31.13 10.28 15.35
C LYS A 23 -31.31 9.54 14.04
N TYR A 24 -31.74 8.28 14.15
CA TYR A 24 -32.14 7.48 13.01
C TYR A 24 -33.49 6.82 13.24
N ARG A 25 -34.20 6.56 12.15
CA ARG A 25 -35.38 5.69 12.07
C ARG A 25 -35.16 4.67 10.95
N VAL A 26 -35.45 3.40 11.23
CA VAL A 26 -35.36 2.27 10.28
C VAL A 26 -36.77 1.90 9.86
N TYR A 27 -36.94 1.62 8.57
CA TYR A 27 -38.19 1.19 7.97
C TYR A 27 -37.95 -0.07 7.17
N HIS A 28 -38.90 -0.99 7.15
CA HIS A 28 -38.84 -2.19 6.33
C HIS A 28 -39.83 -2.06 5.18
N GLY A 29 -39.37 -2.35 3.96
CA GLY A 29 -40.23 -2.27 2.78
C GLY A 29 -39.47 -2.46 1.49
N LYS A 30 -40.23 -2.79 0.44
CA LYS A 30 -39.71 -2.98 -0.92
C LYS A 30 -40.08 -1.76 -1.74
N TRP A 31 -39.14 -0.84 -1.88
CA TRP A 31 -39.34 0.41 -2.61
C TRP A 31 -38.41 0.50 -3.81
N THR A 32 -38.92 0.99 -4.92
CA THR A 32 -38.12 1.32 -6.11
C THR A 32 -37.89 2.82 -6.26
N LYS A 33 -38.50 3.62 -5.38
CA LYS A 33 -38.37 5.07 -5.22
C LYS A 33 -38.53 5.42 -3.75
N LEU A 34 -38.00 6.56 -3.33
CA LEU A 34 -38.07 7.04 -1.95
C LEU A 34 -39.54 7.10 -1.47
N PRO A 35 -39.91 6.34 -0.43
CA PRO A 35 -41.24 6.45 0.13
C PRO A 35 -41.40 7.75 0.91
N LYS A 36 -42.65 8.09 1.21
CA LYS A 36 -42.96 9.13 2.19
C LYS A 36 -42.73 8.57 3.60
N PHE A 37 -41.50 8.61 4.07
CA PHE A 37 -41.11 8.02 5.37
C PHE A 37 -41.90 8.55 6.57
N ASP A 38 -42.36 9.80 6.53
CA ASP A 38 -43.14 10.40 7.61
C ASP A 38 -44.58 9.82 7.69
N GLU A 39 -45.06 9.16 6.64
CA GLU A 39 -46.34 8.43 6.61
C GLU A 39 -46.17 6.96 7.04
N LEU A 40 -44.94 6.50 7.30
CA LEU A 40 -44.63 5.11 7.66
C LEU A 40 -44.36 4.96 9.16
N LYS A 41 -44.67 3.76 9.69
CA LYS A 41 -44.28 3.37 11.05
C LYS A 41 -42.83 2.87 11.06
N PRO A 42 -41.92 3.42 11.89
CA PRO A 42 -40.56 2.91 12.00
C PRO A 42 -40.54 1.53 12.66
N ALA A 43 -39.68 0.65 12.15
CA ALA A 43 -39.40 -0.66 12.74
C ALA A 43 -38.40 -0.56 13.91
N ALA A 44 -37.50 0.42 13.87
CA ALA A 44 -36.57 0.74 14.94
C ALA A 44 -36.20 2.22 14.89
N GLU A 45 -35.79 2.79 16.01
CA GLU A 45 -35.27 4.14 16.09
C GLU A 45 -34.23 4.26 17.20
N GLY A 46 -33.39 5.28 17.13
CA GLY A 46 -32.34 5.50 18.12
C GLY A 46 -31.51 6.73 17.86
N ALA A 47 -30.45 6.89 18.65
CA ALA A 47 -29.48 7.97 18.52
C ALA A 47 -28.12 7.45 18.05
N LEU A 48 -27.40 8.26 17.27
CA LEU A 48 -26.02 8.01 16.84
C LEU A 48 -25.10 9.01 17.55
N ALA A 49 -24.61 8.63 18.72
CA ALA A 49 -23.82 9.52 19.59
C ALA A 49 -22.52 10.05 18.95
N GLY A 50 -22.02 9.40 17.89
CA GLY A 50 -20.84 9.84 17.15
C GLY A 50 -21.09 11.00 16.18
N GLY A 51 -22.34 11.37 15.93
CA GLY A 51 -22.68 12.43 14.97
C GLY A 51 -22.31 12.11 13.53
N LEU A 52 -22.12 10.83 13.20
CA LEU A 52 -21.87 10.33 11.86
C LEU A 52 -23.01 9.39 11.46
N ILE A 53 -23.50 9.55 10.23
CA ILE A 53 -24.51 8.69 9.63
C ILE A 53 -23.98 7.27 9.46
N ASP A 54 -24.78 6.29 9.85
CA ASP A 54 -24.43 4.87 9.81
C ASP A 54 -25.66 4.02 9.50
N ILE A 55 -25.55 3.15 8.49
CA ILE A 55 -26.64 2.27 8.04
C ILE A 55 -26.66 0.91 8.76
N ARG A 56 -25.62 0.55 9.52
CA ARG A 56 -25.55 -0.73 10.28
C ARG A 56 -26.72 -0.97 11.24
N PRO A 57 -27.32 0.06 11.88
CA PRO A 57 -28.51 -0.13 12.72
C PRO A 57 -29.72 -0.70 11.98
N ALA A 58 -29.77 -0.68 10.64
CA ALA A 58 -30.83 -1.33 9.87
C ALA A 58 -30.96 -2.83 10.18
N ARG A 59 -29.83 -3.49 10.51
CA ARG A 59 -29.75 -4.94 10.80
C ARG A 59 -30.45 -5.81 9.74
N LYS A 60 -30.48 -5.34 8.49
CA LYS A 60 -31.15 -6.02 7.38
C LYS A 60 -30.30 -5.91 6.11
N PRO A 61 -30.15 -7.00 5.35
CA PRO A 61 -29.30 -7.00 4.16
C PRO A 61 -29.94 -6.29 2.96
N ASP A 62 -31.27 -6.22 2.88
CA ASP A 62 -32.05 -5.73 1.75
C ASP A 62 -33.43 -5.23 2.22
N TYR A 63 -34.16 -4.55 1.33
CA TYR A 63 -35.54 -4.09 1.56
C TYR A 63 -35.74 -3.33 2.88
N TYR A 64 -34.96 -2.27 3.05
CA TYR A 64 -35.07 -1.36 4.18
C TYR A 64 -34.84 0.09 3.73
N GLY A 65 -35.24 1.01 4.59
CA GLY A 65 -34.96 2.42 4.45
C GLY A 65 -34.58 3.03 5.78
N MET A 66 -33.85 4.13 5.73
CA MET A 66 -33.44 4.87 6.91
C MET A 66 -33.63 6.35 6.72
N VAL A 67 -34.05 7.00 7.79
CA VAL A 67 -34.08 8.46 7.91
C VAL A 67 -33.13 8.85 9.02
N PHE A 68 -32.25 9.79 8.73
CA PHE A 68 -31.31 10.38 9.67
C PHE A 68 -31.64 11.85 9.85
N GLU A 69 -31.74 12.32 11.10
CA GLU A 69 -32.09 13.70 11.41
C GLU A 69 -31.18 14.25 12.51
N GLY A 70 -30.75 15.51 12.36
CA GLY A 70 -29.93 16.17 13.36
C GLY A 70 -29.64 17.62 12.98
N ARG A 71 -28.55 18.18 13.53
CA ARG A 71 -28.15 19.57 13.31
C ARG A 71 -26.71 19.70 12.87
N LEU A 72 -26.48 20.34 11.73
CA LEU A 72 -25.16 20.79 11.27
C LEU A 72 -24.88 22.19 11.79
N GLU A 73 -23.63 22.48 12.16
CA GLU A 73 -23.21 23.80 12.61
C GLU A 73 -22.28 24.44 11.58
N ALA A 74 -22.79 25.42 10.86
CA ALA A 74 -22.03 26.24 9.92
C ALA A 74 -21.24 27.31 10.70
N PRO A 75 -19.90 27.25 10.75
CA PRO A 75 -19.10 28.20 11.53
C PRO A 75 -19.12 29.63 10.96
N VAL A 76 -19.34 29.74 9.65
CA VAL A 76 -19.35 31.00 8.91
C VAL A 76 -20.52 30.98 7.93
N ALA A 77 -21.15 32.13 7.69
CA ALA A 77 -22.17 32.21 6.66
C ALA A 77 -21.53 32.05 5.26
N GLY A 78 -22.15 31.26 4.38
CA GLY A 78 -21.66 31.09 3.01
C GLY A 78 -22.24 29.88 2.29
N GLU A 79 -21.67 29.56 1.14
CA GLU A 79 -22.08 28.41 0.31
C GLU A 79 -21.37 27.13 0.78
N TYR A 80 -22.16 26.11 1.12
CA TYR A 80 -21.68 24.79 1.48
C TYR A 80 -22.00 23.80 0.35
N ALA A 81 -21.03 22.95 0.02
CA ALA A 81 -21.17 21.88 -0.95
C ALA A 81 -21.28 20.54 -0.23
N PHE A 82 -22.14 19.67 -0.73
CA PHE A 82 -22.39 18.32 -0.24
C PHE A 82 -22.11 17.31 -1.34
N GLU A 83 -21.51 16.18 -0.94
CA GLU A 83 -21.28 15.01 -1.79
C GLU A 83 -21.98 13.81 -1.17
N LEU A 84 -22.97 13.25 -1.87
CA LEU A 84 -23.77 12.11 -1.42
C LEU A 84 -23.58 10.96 -2.40
N ALA A 85 -23.04 9.84 -1.92
CA ALA A 85 -22.93 8.60 -2.68
C ALA A 85 -23.83 7.54 -2.06
N SER A 86 -24.71 6.92 -2.85
CA SER A 86 -25.65 5.91 -2.35
C SER A 86 -25.90 4.77 -3.33
N ASP A 87 -26.27 3.62 -2.77
CA ASP A 87 -26.75 2.39 -3.41
C ASP A 87 -27.87 1.82 -2.52
N ASP A 88 -29.16 2.01 -2.75
CA ASP A 88 -29.84 2.66 -3.88
C ASP A 88 -30.16 4.15 -3.58
N GLY A 89 -31.44 4.53 -3.63
CA GLY A 89 -31.87 5.92 -3.66
C GLY A 89 -31.75 6.67 -2.34
N SER A 90 -31.47 7.96 -2.44
CA SER A 90 -31.28 8.85 -1.29
C SER A 90 -31.69 10.30 -1.55
N ARG A 91 -32.00 11.04 -0.48
CA ARG A 91 -32.34 12.45 -0.53
C ARG A 91 -31.80 13.21 0.67
N LEU A 92 -31.09 14.30 0.40
CA LEU A 92 -30.54 15.20 1.41
C LEU A 92 -31.33 16.51 1.45
N ILE A 93 -31.79 16.85 2.65
CA ILE A 93 -32.47 18.11 2.97
C ILE A 93 -31.64 18.82 4.05
N VAL A 94 -31.29 20.09 3.82
CA VAL A 94 -30.56 20.93 4.77
C VAL A 94 -31.25 22.28 4.86
N ALA A 95 -31.48 22.78 6.08
CA ALA A 95 -32.21 24.03 6.31
C ALA A 95 -33.56 24.08 5.56
N ASN A 96 -34.30 22.97 5.56
CA ASN A 96 -35.57 22.76 4.84
C ASN A 96 -35.48 22.88 3.31
N GLN A 97 -34.28 22.92 2.73
CA GLN A 97 -34.07 22.92 1.29
C GLN A 97 -33.59 21.56 0.83
N LYS A 98 -34.19 21.03 -0.25
CA LYS A 98 -33.73 19.80 -0.90
C LYS A 98 -32.43 20.09 -1.64
N VAL A 99 -31.31 19.64 -1.07
CA VAL A 99 -29.95 19.91 -1.59
C VAL A 99 -29.55 18.88 -2.63
N ILE A 100 -29.88 17.62 -2.40
CA ILE A 100 -29.60 16.50 -3.31
C ILE A 100 -30.81 15.57 -3.33
N GLU A 101 -31.20 15.12 -4.51
CA GLU A 101 -32.11 13.98 -4.70
C GLU A 101 -31.48 13.04 -5.72
N HIS A 102 -31.30 11.80 -5.31
CA HIS A 102 -30.73 10.73 -6.12
C HIS A 102 -31.61 9.50 -5.94
N ASP A 103 -32.81 9.57 -6.50
CA ASP A 103 -33.86 8.57 -6.29
C ASP A 103 -33.87 7.50 -7.39
N GLY A 104 -34.48 6.36 -7.10
CA GLY A 104 -34.58 5.20 -7.99
C GLY A 104 -33.62 4.07 -7.61
N LEU A 105 -33.72 2.97 -8.38
CA LEU A 105 -32.78 1.85 -8.28
C LEU A 105 -31.51 2.17 -9.06
N HIS A 106 -30.36 2.08 -8.38
CA HIS A 106 -29.07 2.32 -9.01
C HIS A 106 -27.94 1.83 -8.10
N GLY A 107 -26.84 1.37 -8.71
CA GLY A 107 -25.62 1.09 -7.97
C GLY A 107 -24.98 2.34 -7.36
N ALA A 108 -23.96 2.11 -6.53
CA ALA A 108 -23.19 3.15 -5.86
C ALA A 108 -22.73 4.26 -6.82
N SER A 109 -23.32 5.44 -6.69
CA SER A 109 -23.01 6.60 -7.52
C SER A 109 -23.15 7.90 -6.73
N THR A 110 -22.37 8.92 -7.11
CA THR A 110 -22.26 10.18 -6.35
C THR A 110 -23.05 11.30 -7.00
N LYS A 111 -23.81 12.04 -6.20
CA LYS A 111 -24.40 13.32 -6.55
C LYS A 111 -23.83 14.43 -5.67
N ARG A 112 -23.85 15.64 -6.21
CA ARG A 112 -23.34 16.85 -5.56
C ARG A 112 -24.47 17.87 -5.51
N GLY A 113 -24.51 18.62 -4.42
CA GLY A 113 -25.47 19.70 -4.23
C GLY A 113 -24.86 20.82 -3.41
N LYS A 114 -25.45 22.00 -3.48
CA LYS A 114 -24.97 23.17 -2.75
C LYS A 114 -26.12 23.89 -2.09
N VAL A 115 -25.85 24.52 -0.95
CA VAL A 115 -26.82 25.33 -0.21
C VAL A 115 -26.09 26.48 0.49
N ARG A 116 -26.72 27.67 0.52
CA ARG A 116 -26.23 28.79 1.33
C ARG A 116 -26.75 28.67 2.74
N LEU A 117 -25.86 28.70 3.72
CA LEU A 117 -26.18 28.62 5.13
C LEU A 117 -25.73 29.89 5.83
N ALA A 118 -26.55 30.42 6.74
CA ALA A 118 -26.12 31.43 7.70
C ALA A 118 -25.16 30.81 8.73
N LYS A 119 -24.40 31.61 9.47
CA LYS A 119 -23.65 31.11 10.62
C LYS A 119 -24.62 30.53 11.66
N GLY A 120 -24.35 29.34 12.18
CA GLY A 120 -25.14 28.71 13.24
C GLY A 120 -25.62 27.30 12.92
N LYS A 121 -26.62 26.83 13.67
CA LYS A 121 -27.16 25.47 13.56
C LYS A 121 -28.26 25.38 12.51
N HIS A 122 -28.17 24.38 11.63
CA HIS A 122 -29.14 24.09 10.58
C HIS A 122 -29.63 22.66 10.70
N ALA A 123 -30.93 22.45 10.51
CA ALA A 123 -31.49 21.10 10.44
C ALA A 123 -30.91 20.36 9.23
N ILE A 124 -30.54 19.10 9.41
CA ILE A 124 -30.18 18.16 8.34
C ILE A 124 -31.08 16.94 8.44
N ARG A 125 -31.58 16.50 7.29
CA ARG A 125 -32.29 15.23 7.13
C ARG A 125 -31.73 14.49 5.92
N LEU A 126 -31.33 13.24 6.12
CA LEU A 126 -30.92 12.33 5.03
C LEU A 126 -31.86 11.14 5.01
N GLU A 127 -32.44 10.88 3.85
CA GLU A 127 -33.31 9.73 3.59
C GLU A 127 -32.59 8.77 2.64
N TYR A 128 -32.77 7.48 2.86
CA TYR A 128 -32.10 6.42 2.10
C TYR A 128 -32.98 5.17 2.04
N PHE A 129 -32.95 4.45 0.93
CA PHE A 129 -33.46 3.08 0.87
C PHE A 129 -32.48 2.15 0.15
N ALA A 130 -32.52 0.87 0.52
CA ALA A 130 -31.81 -0.22 -0.13
C ALA A 130 -32.82 -1.24 -0.63
N TYR A 131 -32.84 -1.49 -1.94
CA TYR A 131 -33.64 -2.57 -2.52
C TYR A 131 -32.85 -3.88 -2.47
N GLY A 132 -31.61 -3.86 -2.94
CA GLY A 132 -30.77 -5.05 -3.10
C GLY A 132 -29.47 -4.97 -2.30
N ARG A 133 -28.39 -5.54 -2.85
CA ARG A 133 -27.02 -5.44 -2.35
C ARG A 133 -26.10 -5.14 -3.53
N PRO A 134 -24.94 -4.49 -3.31
CA PRO A 134 -24.37 -4.03 -2.04
C PRO A 134 -25.01 -2.74 -1.50
N ASN A 135 -24.99 -2.54 -0.17
CA ASN A 135 -25.53 -1.32 0.46
C ASN A 135 -24.41 -0.34 0.75
N SER A 136 -24.55 0.90 0.28
CA SER A 136 -23.60 1.95 0.61
C SER A 136 -24.29 3.30 0.73
N LEU A 137 -23.84 4.08 1.72
CA LEU A 137 -24.28 5.45 1.93
C LEU A 137 -23.11 6.25 2.48
N ARG A 138 -22.67 7.27 1.74
CA ARG A 138 -21.60 8.18 2.13
C ARG A 138 -22.04 9.62 1.94
N LEU A 139 -21.85 10.44 2.96
CA LEU A 139 -22.11 11.87 2.92
C LEU A 139 -20.86 12.62 3.37
N ALA A 140 -20.48 13.65 2.62
CA ALA A 140 -19.45 14.60 3.00
C ALA A 140 -19.91 16.03 2.70
N TRP A 141 -19.31 17.01 3.38
CA TRP A 141 -19.57 18.42 3.14
C TRP A 141 -18.28 19.24 3.18
N SER A 142 -18.31 20.40 2.50
CA SER A 142 -17.24 21.39 2.49
C SER A 142 -17.83 22.80 2.40
N GLY A 143 -17.06 23.82 2.75
CA GLY A 143 -17.50 25.21 2.72
C GLY A 143 -16.45 26.18 3.27
N PRO A 144 -16.81 27.45 3.52
CA PRO A 144 -15.89 28.44 4.07
C PRO A 144 -15.25 27.96 5.38
N GLY A 145 -13.93 27.81 5.37
CA GLY A 145 -13.17 27.32 6.53
C GLY A 145 -13.32 25.82 6.82
N ILE A 146 -13.96 25.04 5.95
CA ILE A 146 -14.16 23.59 6.09
C ILE A 146 -13.70 22.88 4.82
N ALA A 147 -12.58 22.15 4.90
CA ALA A 147 -12.19 21.19 3.87
C ALA A 147 -13.20 20.02 3.81
N SER A 148 -13.20 19.24 2.71
CA SER A 148 -14.11 18.09 2.57
C SER A 148 -14.04 17.17 3.80
N THR A 149 -15.16 17.12 4.52
CA THR A 149 -15.27 16.49 5.83
C THR A 149 -16.39 15.45 5.78
N PRO A 150 -16.16 14.20 6.23
CA PRO A 150 -17.18 13.17 6.23
C PRO A 150 -18.27 13.45 7.28
N LEU A 151 -19.52 13.22 6.90
CA LEU A 151 -20.72 13.24 7.74
C LEU A 151 -21.30 11.82 7.98
N SER A 152 -20.64 10.79 7.44
CA SER A 152 -21.02 9.38 7.57
C SER A 152 -19.81 8.53 7.89
N VAL A 153 -20.04 7.34 8.46
CA VAL A 153 -18.99 6.31 8.56
C VAL A 153 -18.61 5.81 7.17
N THR A 154 -17.33 5.50 6.95
CA THR A 154 -16.91 4.66 5.82
C THR A 154 -17.16 3.19 6.17
N GLN A 155 -17.30 2.31 5.17
CA GLN A 155 -17.38 0.86 5.41
C GLN A 155 -16.15 0.30 6.16
N THR A 156 -15.06 1.08 6.26
CA THR A 156 -13.83 0.83 7.04
C THR A 156 -13.76 1.59 8.36
N ALA A 157 -14.80 2.33 8.78
CA ALA A 157 -14.79 3.00 10.06
C ALA A 157 -14.75 1.95 11.18
N PRO A 158 -13.76 2.00 12.09
CA PRO A 158 -13.69 1.07 13.22
C PRO A 158 -15.03 1.10 13.98
N GLN A 159 -15.46 -0.07 14.45
CA GLN A 159 -16.61 -0.15 15.35
C GLN A 159 -16.46 0.91 16.45
N GLN A 160 -17.54 1.64 16.73
CA GLN A 160 -17.55 2.52 17.89
C GLN A 160 -17.19 1.67 19.11
N ILE A 161 -16.16 2.08 19.84
CA ILE A 161 -15.82 1.47 21.12
C ILE A 161 -16.93 1.88 22.09
N VAL A 162 -17.90 0.99 22.24
CA VAL A 162 -18.91 1.08 23.30
C VAL A 162 -18.23 0.54 24.56
N GLY A 163 -17.70 1.43 25.39
CA GLY A 163 -16.92 1.07 26.58
C GLY A 163 -16.78 2.24 27.56
N ASN A 164 -16.16 1.98 28.72
CA ASN A 164 -15.95 2.96 29.78
C ASN A 164 -15.25 4.24 29.24
N PRO A 165 -15.72 5.46 29.58
CA PRO A 165 -15.08 6.72 29.17
C PRO A 165 -13.56 6.79 29.39
N ASP A 166 -13.05 6.16 30.46
CA ASP A 166 -11.62 6.14 30.76
C ASP A 166 -10.83 5.22 29.83
N GLU A 167 -11.38 4.06 29.48
CA GLU A 167 -10.80 3.15 28.48
C GLU A 167 -10.79 3.81 27.10
N ALA A 168 -11.89 4.47 26.73
CA ALA A 168 -11.97 5.21 25.47
C ALA A 168 -10.93 6.34 25.40
N ARG A 169 -10.66 7.02 26.53
CA ARG A 169 -9.59 8.03 26.63
C ARG A 169 -8.20 7.41 26.50
N ALA A 170 -7.94 6.28 27.16
CA ALA A 170 -6.66 5.57 27.07
C ALA A 170 -6.37 5.10 25.64
N ILE A 171 -7.37 4.52 24.97
CA ILE A 171 -7.24 4.06 23.58
C ILE A 171 -6.95 5.23 22.64
N ARG A 172 -7.63 6.37 22.80
CA ARG A 172 -7.34 7.58 22.00
C ARG A 172 -5.93 8.12 22.25
N ALA A 173 -5.43 8.06 23.48
CA ALA A 173 -4.07 8.48 23.81
C ALA A 173 -3.02 7.57 23.14
N LEU A 174 -3.25 6.25 23.16
CA LEU A 174 -2.42 5.29 22.44
C LEU A 174 -2.48 5.54 20.92
N GLN A 175 -3.67 5.74 20.36
CA GLN A 175 -3.83 6.08 18.94
C GLN A 175 -3.04 7.32 18.57
N ALA A 176 -3.13 8.40 19.35
CA ALA A 176 -2.37 9.62 19.11
C ALA A 176 -0.85 9.38 19.17
N GLY A 177 -0.38 8.61 20.14
CA GLY A 177 1.04 8.25 20.27
C GLY A 177 1.54 7.42 19.08
N TYR A 178 0.79 6.38 18.69
CA TYR A 178 1.12 5.56 17.53
C TYR A 178 1.05 6.36 16.23
N THR A 179 0.04 7.20 16.03
CA THR A 179 -0.04 8.08 14.86
C THR A 179 1.17 9.01 14.80
N ALA A 180 1.57 9.63 15.92
CA ALA A 180 2.75 10.49 15.94
C ALA A 180 4.04 9.73 15.60
N LEU A 181 4.20 8.50 16.08
CA LEU A 181 5.37 7.67 15.80
C LEU A 181 5.37 7.20 14.33
N LEU A 182 4.27 6.62 13.85
CA LEU A 182 4.15 6.05 12.51
C LEU A 182 4.16 7.13 11.41
N CYS A 183 3.74 8.36 11.70
CA CYS A 183 3.81 9.48 10.78
C CYS A 183 5.10 10.31 10.93
N SER A 184 5.98 9.96 11.88
CA SER A 184 7.24 10.69 12.08
C SER A 184 8.19 10.43 10.90
N PRO A 185 8.77 11.48 10.28
CA PRO A 185 9.81 11.29 9.27
C PRO A 185 11.02 10.48 9.77
N ARG A 186 11.31 10.51 11.07
CA ARG A 186 12.41 9.73 11.67
C ARG A 186 12.10 8.23 11.75
N PHE A 187 10.83 7.86 11.69
CA PHE A 187 10.39 6.47 11.66
C PHE A 187 10.25 5.98 10.20
N LEU A 188 9.70 6.83 9.33
CA LEU A 188 9.47 6.50 7.92
C LEU A 188 10.76 6.45 7.09
N TYR A 189 11.77 7.22 7.47
CA TYR A 189 13.03 7.32 6.73
C TYR A 189 14.23 7.00 7.61
N LEU A 190 15.21 6.33 7.02
CA LEU A 190 16.55 6.23 7.59
C LEU A 190 17.20 7.61 7.51
N ARG A 191 17.13 8.36 8.62
CA ARG A 191 17.71 9.71 8.72
C ARG A 191 19.01 9.67 9.48
N GLU A 192 20.06 10.12 8.81
CA GLU A 192 21.40 10.24 9.39
C GLU A 192 21.80 11.71 9.45
N ASN A 193 22.64 12.04 10.43
CA ASN A 193 23.20 13.38 10.51
C ASN A 193 24.27 13.54 9.43
N ALA A 194 24.47 14.77 8.94
CA ALA A 194 25.58 15.06 8.04
C ALA A 194 26.93 14.87 8.74
N GLY A 195 27.93 14.34 8.03
CA GLY A 195 29.26 14.04 8.56
C GLY A 195 29.44 12.56 8.91
N ASP A 196 30.32 12.27 9.87
CA ASP A 196 30.65 10.91 10.28
C ASP A 196 29.46 10.20 10.92
N LEU A 197 29.24 8.95 10.50
CA LEU A 197 28.17 8.13 11.07
C LEU A 197 28.48 7.73 12.50
N ASP A 198 27.52 7.94 13.41
CA ASP A 198 27.58 7.34 14.73
C ASP A 198 27.39 5.82 14.67
N ALA A 199 27.68 5.13 15.77
CA ALA A 199 27.64 3.67 15.80
C ALA A 199 26.23 3.09 15.60
N TYR A 200 25.16 3.82 15.94
CA TYR A 200 23.78 3.39 15.69
C TYR A 200 23.37 3.58 14.23
N ALA A 201 23.86 4.64 13.59
CA ALA A 201 23.72 4.83 12.15
C ALA A 201 24.47 3.72 11.39
N LEU A 202 25.69 3.35 11.80
CA LEU A 202 26.41 2.21 11.24
C LEU A 202 25.64 0.89 11.39
N ALA A 203 25.10 0.62 12.59
CA ALA A 203 24.26 -0.57 12.83
C ALA A 203 23.04 -0.59 11.90
N SER A 204 22.34 0.55 11.79
CA SER A 204 21.18 0.71 10.91
C SER A 204 21.54 0.51 9.45
N ARG A 205 22.58 1.17 8.93
CA ARG A 205 23.02 0.98 7.54
C ARG A 205 23.32 -0.48 7.25
N LEU A 206 24.08 -1.13 8.12
CA LEU A 206 24.47 -2.52 7.95
C LEU A 206 23.25 -3.46 7.96
N SER A 207 22.32 -3.28 8.90
CA SER A 207 21.12 -4.11 9.00
C SER A 207 20.17 -3.93 7.83
N TYR A 208 19.90 -2.69 7.42
CA TYR A 208 19.01 -2.42 6.30
C TYR A 208 19.65 -2.80 4.96
N PHE A 209 20.97 -2.68 4.83
CA PHE A 209 21.70 -3.12 3.65
C PHE A 209 21.69 -4.64 3.50
N LEU A 210 22.08 -5.39 4.54
CA LEU A 210 22.22 -6.85 4.44
C LEU A 210 20.93 -7.62 4.69
N TRP A 211 20.06 -7.14 5.57
CA TRP A 211 18.86 -7.86 6.01
C TRP A 211 17.55 -7.17 5.63
N SER A 212 17.59 -5.95 5.08
CA SER A 212 16.38 -5.13 4.83
C SER A 212 15.48 -5.05 6.07
N SER A 213 16.09 -5.03 7.24
CA SER A 213 15.41 -5.07 8.54
C SER A 213 16.21 -4.27 9.58
N MET A 214 15.60 -4.05 10.75
CA MET A 214 16.23 -3.33 11.84
C MET A 214 17.45 -4.10 12.42
N PRO A 215 18.39 -3.39 13.09
CA PRO A 215 19.50 -4.05 13.76
C PRO A 215 19.02 -5.07 14.79
N ASP A 216 19.77 -6.16 14.96
CA ASP A 216 19.52 -7.09 16.06
C ASP A 216 20.13 -6.57 17.37
N GLU A 217 19.86 -7.29 18.47
CA GLU A 217 20.37 -6.94 19.78
C GLU A 217 21.91 -6.88 19.82
N THR A 218 22.59 -7.74 19.05
CA THR A 218 24.05 -7.76 18.96
C THR A 218 24.58 -6.45 18.36
N LEU A 219 24.01 -6.02 17.23
CA LEU A 219 24.36 -4.74 16.61
C LEU A 219 24.04 -3.56 17.51
N PHE A 220 22.88 -3.55 18.19
CA PHE A 220 22.55 -2.50 19.16
C PHE A 220 23.55 -2.45 20.32
N ARG A 221 23.95 -3.60 20.86
CA ARG A 221 24.93 -3.69 21.96
C ARG A 221 26.31 -3.23 21.53
N LEU A 222 26.75 -3.58 20.34
CA LEU A 222 28.04 -3.12 19.78
C LEU A 222 28.01 -1.63 19.45
N ALA A 223 26.87 -1.12 18.96
CA ALA A 223 26.66 0.31 18.74
C ALA A 223 26.73 1.10 20.05
N ALA A 224 26.05 0.63 21.10
CA ALA A 224 26.06 1.25 22.43
C ALA A 224 27.47 1.34 23.03
N LYS A 225 28.33 0.34 22.74
CA LYS A 225 29.74 0.32 23.17
C LYS A 225 30.70 1.02 22.20
N ASN A 226 30.18 1.64 21.13
CA ASN A 226 30.94 2.26 20.04
C ASN A 226 31.94 1.31 19.34
N LYS A 227 31.71 -0.01 19.43
CA LYS A 227 32.62 -1.06 18.91
C LYS A 227 32.47 -1.28 17.40
N LEU A 228 31.35 -0.90 16.80
CA LEU A 228 31.14 -1.06 15.35
C LEU A 228 32.08 -0.21 14.48
N ARG A 229 32.78 0.77 15.06
CA ARG A 229 33.81 1.54 14.36
C ARG A 229 35.14 0.78 14.20
N GLU A 230 35.33 -0.30 14.96
CA GLU A 230 36.54 -1.11 14.89
C GLU A 230 36.47 -2.01 13.64
N PRO A 231 37.44 -1.94 12.71
CA PRO A 231 37.35 -2.67 11.43
C PRO A 231 37.20 -4.18 11.58
N ALA A 232 37.84 -4.77 12.60
CA ALA A 232 37.73 -6.21 12.89
C ALA A 232 36.33 -6.59 13.36
N VAL A 233 35.69 -5.77 14.20
CA VAL A 233 34.33 -5.99 14.69
C VAL A 233 33.34 -5.84 13.54
N MET A 234 33.48 -4.80 12.72
CA MET A 234 32.64 -4.59 11.54
C MET A 234 32.70 -5.79 10.60
N ARG A 235 33.91 -6.26 10.25
CA ARG A 235 34.09 -7.43 9.38
C ARG A 235 33.44 -8.68 9.97
N ALA A 236 33.63 -8.94 11.27
CA ALA A 236 33.01 -10.08 11.94
C ALA A 236 31.47 -10.00 11.92
N GLN A 237 30.89 -8.81 12.05
CA GLN A 237 29.44 -8.64 11.95
C GLN A 237 28.92 -8.83 10.53
N VAL A 238 29.62 -8.33 9.51
CA VAL A 238 29.27 -8.58 8.10
C VAL A 238 29.24 -10.08 7.82
N GLU A 239 30.31 -10.82 8.18
CA GLU A 239 30.39 -12.28 7.98
C GLU A 239 29.27 -13.04 8.71
N ARG A 240 28.99 -12.65 9.96
CA ARG A 240 27.88 -13.24 10.73
C ARG A 240 26.55 -13.00 10.05
N MET A 241 26.31 -11.76 9.61
CA MET A 241 25.03 -11.37 9.02
C MET A 241 24.81 -12.00 7.65
N LEU A 242 25.85 -12.18 6.84
CA LEU A 242 25.77 -12.87 5.55
C LEU A 242 25.44 -14.37 5.68
N LYS A 243 25.72 -14.99 6.83
CA LYS A 243 25.37 -16.39 7.14
C LYS A 243 23.95 -16.55 7.70
N ASP A 244 23.29 -15.45 8.07
CA ASP A 244 21.93 -15.48 8.60
C ASP A 244 20.90 -15.58 7.45
N PRO A 245 19.80 -16.35 7.61
CA PRO A 245 18.74 -16.45 6.59
C PRO A 245 18.19 -15.10 6.11
N LYS A 246 18.22 -14.05 6.95
CA LYS A 246 17.80 -12.70 6.55
C LYS A 246 18.65 -12.11 5.42
N ALA A 247 19.87 -12.59 5.20
CA ALA A 247 20.72 -12.15 4.10
C ALA A 247 20.16 -12.51 2.71
N GLU A 248 19.17 -13.41 2.63
CA GLU A 248 18.44 -13.65 1.39
C GLU A 248 17.83 -12.35 0.84
N ALA A 249 17.40 -11.42 1.71
CA ALA A 249 16.90 -10.12 1.28
C ALA A 249 17.95 -9.32 0.49
N PHE A 250 19.20 -9.30 0.94
CA PHE A 250 20.30 -8.67 0.22
C PHE A 250 20.55 -9.35 -1.14
N VAL A 251 20.65 -10.68 -1.17
CA VAL A 251 20.82 -11.44 -2.40
C VAL A 251 19.74 -11.08 -3.43
N GLN A 252 18.48 -11.08 -3.02
CA GLN A 252 17.36 -10.79 -3.93
C GLN A 252 17.34 -9.33 -4.38
N ASN A 253 17.44 -8.38 -3.43
CA ASN A 253 17.32 -6.95 -3.72
C ASN A 253 18.52 -6.45 -4.53
N PHE A 254 19.74 -6.84 -4.14
CA PHE A 254 20.95 -6.43 -4.83
C PHE A 254 20.98 -6.99 -6.24
N THR A 255 20.77 -8.30 -6.43
CA THR A 255 20.79 -8.93 -7.76
C THR A 255 19.71 -8.37 -8.67
N THR A 256 18.50 -8.15 -8.15
CA THR A 256 17.39 -7.56 -8.92
C THR A 256 17.72 -6.14 -9.38
N THR A 257 18.28 -5.33 -8.49
CA THR A 257 18.64 -3.93 -8.82
C THR A 257 19.83 -3.88 -9.76
N TRP A 258 20.91 -4.60 -9.44
CA TRP A 258 22.15 -4.63 -10.22
C TRP A 258 21.92 -5.13 -11.64
N LEU A 259 21.17 -6.23 -11.82
CA LEU A 259 20.95 -6.80 -13.15
C LEU A 259 19.70 -6.23 -13.84
N ARG A 260 19.03 -5.24 -13.24
CA ARG A 260 17.78 -4.65 -13.74
C ARG A 260 16.67 -5.68 -13.97
N LEU A 261 16.59 -6.70 -13.12
CA LEU A 261 15.54 -7.71 -13.18
C LEU A 261 14.16 -7.12 -12.82
N ASP A 262 14.10 -5.90 -12.30
CA ASP A 262 12.86 -5.10 -12.19
C ASP A 262 12.20 -4.82 -13.55
N LYS A 263 12.95 -4.97 -14.65
CA LYS A 263 12.45 -4.86 -16.02
C LYS A 263 11.88 -6.16 -16.56
N LEU A 264 12.19 -7.28 -15.90
CA LEU A 264 11.58 -8.56 -16.24
C LEU A 264 10.05 -8.42 -16.09
N GLY A 265 9.30 -8.87 -17.10
CA GLY A 265 7.84 -8.73 -17.14
C GLY A 265 7.29 -7.40 -17.68
N LYS A 266 8.11 -6.35 -17.88
CA LYS A 266 7.63 -5.08 -18.49
C LYS A 266 7.40 -5.21 -20.00
N MET A 267 8.27 -5.95 -20.68
CA MET A 267 8.14 -6.32 -22.10
C MET A 267 8.38 -7.82 -22.25
N PRO A 268 7.48 -8.67 -21.74
CA PRO A 268 7.66 -10.11 -21.78
C PRO A 268 7.54 -10.62 -23.22
N PRO A 269 8.02 -11.85 -23.51
CA PRO A 269 7.83 -12.49 -24.81
C PRO A 269 6.36 -12.49 -25.25
N GLU A 270 6.10 -12.35 -26.55
CA GLU A 270 4.74 -12.37 -27.09
C GLU A 270 3.96 -13.64 -26.70
N LYS A 271 2.68 -13.48 -26.35
CA LYS A 271 1.82 -14.60 -25.91
C LYS A 271 1.42 -15.55 -27.04
N GLY A 272 1.35 -15.03 -28.27
CA GLY A 272 0.90 -15.77 -29.44
C GLY A 272 1.98 -16.59 -30.13
N GLY A 273 3.25 -16.31 -29.84
CA GLY A 273 4.40 -16.82 -30.59
C GLY A 273 5.07 -18.06 -30.02
N PRO A 274 6.28 -18.39 -30.53
CA PRO A 274 7.04 -19.58 -30.13
C PRO A 274 7.45 -19.59 -28.66
N PHE A 275 7.43 -18.43 -27.99
CA PHE A 275 7.80 -18.27 -26.58
C PHE A 275 6.61 -18.31 -25.62
N ARG A 276 5.43 -18.80 -26.05
CA ARG A 276 4.23 -18.92 -25.19
C ARG A 276 4.50 -19.65 -23.87
N PHE A 277 5.42 -20.62 -23.87
CA PHE A 277 5.83 -21.36 -22.66
C PHE A 277 6.28 -20.43 -21.51
N TYR A 278 6.78 -19.23 -21.83
CA TYR A 278 7.16 -18.22 -20.84
C TYR A 278 6.00 -17.87 -19.91
N HIS A 279 4.80 -17.75 -20.47
CA HIS A 279 3.57 -17.45 -19.74
C HIS A 279 2.96 -18.71 -19.13
N ASP A 280 2.80 -19.75 -19.95
CA ASP A 280 2.12 -21.00 -19.54
C ASP A 280 2.80 -21.66 -18.33
N ARG A 281 4.13 -21.53 -18.24
CA ARG A 281 4.93 -22.11 -17.15
C ARG A 281 5.35 -21.09 -16.08
N ARG A 282 4.90 -19.83 -16.18
CA ARG A 282 5.29 -18.74 -15.26
C ARG A 282 6.82 -18.65 -15.10
N MET A 283 7.53 -18.50 -16.23
CA MET A 283 9.00 -18.52 -16.25
C MET A 283 9.63 -17.35 -15.49
N GLU A 284 9.02 -16.17 -15.52
CA GLU A 284 9.56 -14.93 -14.96
C GLU A 284 10.10 -15.06 -13.51
N PRO A 285 9.33 -15.49 -12.50
CA PRO A 285 9.86 -15.66 -11.14
C PRO A 285 10.99 -16.69 -11.04
N MET A 286 10.97 -17.73 -11.88
CA MET A 286 12.02 -18.75 -11.89
C MET A 286 13.32 -18.20 -12.45
N LEU A 287 13.26 -17.39 -13.51
CA LEU A 287 14.44 -16.75 -14.09
C LEU A 287 15.10 -15.78 -13.08
N SER A 288 14.32 -15.00 -12.36
CA SER A 288 14.85 -14.15 -11.27
C SER A 288 15.48 -14.98 -10.16
N LYS A 289 14.86 -16.10 -9.77
CA LYS A 289 15.43 -17.02 -8.77
C LYS A 289 16.75 -17.67 -9.24
N GLN A 290 16.90 -17.98 -10.53
CA GLN A 290 18.16 -18.49 -11.08
C GLN A 290 19.29 -17.47 -10.88
N ALA A 291 19.05 -16.20 -11.22
CA ALA A 291 20.04 -15.14 -11.04
C ALA A 291 20.43 -14.97 -9.57
N ALA A 292 19.43 -14.93 -8.68
CA ALA A 292 19.66 -14.82 -7.24
C ALA A 292 20.43 -16.03 -6.68
N ALA A 293 20.11 -17.25 -7.10
CA ALA A 293 20.81 -18.47 -6.66
C ALA A 293 22.27 -18.49 -7.12
N PHE A 294 22.53 -18.07 -8.37
CA PHE A 294 23.90 -17.97 -8.88
C PHE A 294 24.71 -16.90 -8.13
N PHE A 295 24.12 -15.72 -7.88
CA PHE A 295 24.77 -14.68 -7.07
C PHE A 295 25.05 -15.15 -5.63
N ALA A 296 24.08 -15.82 -5.01
CA ALA A 296 24.24 -16.37 -3.66
C ALA A 296 25.40 -17.36 -3.58
N ASP A 297 25.56 -18.26 -4.57
CA ASP A 297 26.66 -19.22 -4.58
C ASP A 297 28.02 -18.54 -4.68
N VAL A 298 28.17 -17.57 -5.60
CA VAL A 298 29.39 -16.78 -5.76
C VAL A 298 29.74 -16.04 -4.46
N LEU A 299 28.74 -15.47 -3.78
CA LEU A 299 28.91 -14.77 -2.52
C LEU A 299 29.32 -15.74 -1.38
N VAL A 300 28.59 -16.83 -1.20
CA VAL A 300 28.81 -17.78 -0.09
C VAL A 300 30.11 -18.55 -0.24
N ARG A 301 30.47 -18.94 -1.47
CA ARG A 301 31.73 -19.63 -1.76
C ARG A 301 32.91 -18.68 -1.89
N ASN A 302 32.69 -17.37 -1.84
CA ASN A 302 33.70 -16.34 -2.06
C ASN A 302 34.46 -16.58 -3.38
N GLU A 303 33.70 -16.82 -4.47
CA GLU A 303 34.29 -17.05 -5.79
C GLU A 303 34.89 -15.76 -6.38
N ARG A 304 35.68 -15.91 -7.44
CA ARG A 304 36.26 -14.77 -8.16
C ARG A 304 35.15 -13.94 -8.79
N ILE A 305 35.31 -12.62 -8.79
CA ILE A 305 34.37 -11.71 -9.46
C ILE A 305 34.21 -12.03 -10.97
N THR A 306 35.24 -12.60 -11.60
CA THR A 306 35.19 -13.05 -13.00
C THR A 306 34.21 -14.20 -13.24
N THR A 307 33.81 -14.94 -12.19
CA THR A 307 32.76 -15.98 -12.29
C THR A 307 31.45 -15.40 -12.81
N PHE A 308 31.14 -14.13 -12.50
CA PHE A 308 29.96 -13.46 -13.05
C PHE A 308 30.00 -13.30 -14.57
N ILE A 309 31.20 -13.15 -15.16
CA ILE A 309 31.38 -12.99 -16.61
C ILE A 309 31.45 -14.34 -17.30
N HIS A 310 32.20 -15.28 -16.73
CA HIS A 310 32.36 -16.63 -17.26
C HIS A 310 32.34 -17.64 -16.12
N SER A 311 31.43 -18.61 -16.22
CA SER A 311 31.33 -19.74 -15.30
C SER A 311 31.14 -21.07 -16.04
N ASP A 312 31.62 -22.16 -15.46
CA ASP A 312 31.40 -23.54 -15.91
C ASP A 312 30.13 -24.16 -15.31
N HIS A 313 29.41 -23.42 -14.46
CA HIS A 313 28.21 -23.86 -13.78
C HIS A 313 27.12 -22.77 -13.77
N THR A 314 25.89 -23.22 -13.55
CA THR A 314 24.72 -22.36 -13.37
C THR A 314 23.71 -23.04 -12.43
N TYR A 315 22.60 -22.38 -12.14
CA TYR A 315 21.51 -22.91 -11.34
C TYR A 315 20.29 -23.17 -12.20
N LEU A 316 19.78 -24.39 -12.17
CA LEU A 316 18.59 -24.78 -12.93
C LEU A 316 17.61 -25.52 -12.02
N ASN A 317 16.33 -25.34 -12.30
CA ASN A 317 15.29 -26.32 -11.98
C ASN A 317 14.83 -27.01 -13.27
N ALA A 318 13.93 -28.00 -13.17
CA ALA A 318 13.46 -28.77 -14.32
C ALA A 318 12.84 -27.89 -15.43
N HIS A 319 12.14 -26.82 -15.06
CA HIS A 319 11.50 -25.92 -16.03
C HIS A 319 12.52 -25.09 -16.81
N ILE A 320 13.48 -24.45 -16.14
CA ILE A 320 14.52 -23.67 -16.82
C ILE A 320 15.41 -24.58 -17.65
N ALA A 321 15.81 -25.75 -17.12
CA ALA A 321 16.60 -26.72 -17.86
C ALA A 321 15.94 -27.10 -19.19
N ARG A 322 14.67 -27.53 -19.13
CA ARG A 322 13.91 -27.96 -20.31
C ARG A 322 13.74 -26.84 -21.33
N TRP A 323 13.24 -25.68 -20.88
CA TRP A 323 12.71 -24.66 -21.79
C TRP A 323 13.73 -23.58 -22.20
N MET A 324 14.80 -23.37 -21.43
CA MET A 324 15.81 -22.34 -21.72
C MET A 324 17.18 -22.92 -22.12
N TYR A 325 17.49 -24.13 -21.65
CA TYR A 325 18.78 -24.80 -21.87
C TYR A 325 18.65 -26.10 -22.68
N ASN A 326 17.43 -26.54 -23.04
CA ASN A 326 17.17 -27.78 -23.76
C ASN A 326 17.80 -29.01 -23.07
N ARG A 327 17.60 -29.11 -21.76
CA ARG A 327 18.13 -30.13 -20.87
C ARG A 327 17.03 -30.85 -20.11
N ASP A 328 17.12 -32.18 -20.06
CA ASP A 328 16.14 -33.05 -19.40
C ASP A 328 16.73 -33.79 -18.19
N ASP A 329 17.99 -33.52 -17.84
CA ASP A 329 18.76 -34.17 -16.79
C ASP A 329 18.62 -33.52 -15.40
N VAL A 330 17.89 -32.41 -15.30
CA VAL A 330 17.70 -31.64 -14.06
C VAL A 330 16.30 -31.90 -13.49
N PRO A 331 16.19 -32.55 -12.31
CA PRO A 331 14.90 -32.85 -11.70
C PRO A 331 14.37 -31.73 -10.79
N GLY A 332 13.06 -31.75 -10.53
CA GLY A 332 12.42 -30.97 -9.46
C GLY A 332 12.26 -29.47 -9.72
N GLU A 333 11.62 -28.79 -8.77
CA GLU A 333 11.32 -27.35 -8.85
C GLU A 333 12.39 -26.44 -8.20
N GLY A 334 13.23 -27.03 -7.34
CA GLY A 334 14.31 -26.32 -6.65
C GLY A 334 15.47 -25.95 -7.56
N MET A 335 16.13 -24.82 -7.28
CA MET A 335 17.35 -24.44 -7.99
C MET A 335 18.52 -25.30 -7.52
N ILE A 336 19.10 -26.08 -8.42
CA ILE A 336 20.29 -26.87 -8.15
C ILE A 336 21.47 -26.41 -9.00
N ARG A 337 22.67 -26.46 -8.42
CA ARG A 337 23.92 -26.14 -9.12
C ARG A 337 24.23 -27.26 -10.11
N VAL A 338 24.44 -26.92 -11.37
CA VAL A 338 24.72 -27.86 -12.45
C VAL A 338 25.85 -27.31 -13.35
N PRO A 339 26.65 -28.18 -13.98
CA PRO A 339 27.59 -27.73 -15.00
C PRO A 339 26.82 -27.11 -16.18
N THR A 340 27.36 -26.10 -16.86
CA THR A 340 26.68 -25.47 -18.01
C THR A 340 26.61 -26.41 -19.21
N ASN A 341 27.63 -27.26 -19.41
CA ASN A 341 27.81 -28.14 -20.56
C ASN A 341 27.72 -27.42 -21.93
N ASP A 342 27.91 -26.10 -21.93
CA ASP A 342 27.98 -25.23 -23.11
C ASP A 342 28.81 -23.99 -22.74
N PRO A 343 29.97 -23.75 -23.37
CA PRO A 343 30.82 -22.60 -23.05
C PRO A 343 30.13 -21.24 -23.31
N ARG A 344 29.04 -21.22 -24.08
CA ARG A 344 28.25 -20.00 -24.38
C ARG A 344 27.18 -19.69 -23.32
N ARG A 345 27.05 -20.50 -22.27
CA ARG A 345 25.97 -20.40 -21.27
C ARG A 345 26.48 -20.09 -19.86
N GLY A 346 27.75 -19.71 -19.73
CA GLY A 346 28.40 -19.35 -18.48
C GLY A 346 28.22 -17.88 -18.11
N GLY A 347 27.91 -17.61 -16.84
CA GLY A 347 27.85 -16.25 -16.30
C GLY A 347 26.52 -15.52 -16.57
N ILE A 348 26.45 -14.27 -16.09
CA ILE A 348 25.23 -13.46 -16.09
C ILE A 348 24.88 -12.89 -17.47
N LEU A 349 25.87 -12.70 -18.34
CA LEU A 349 25.68 -12.11 -19.68
C LEU A 349 24.83 -12.99 -20.59
N THR A 350 24.81 -14.30 -20.36
CA THR A 350 24.08 -15.28 -21.17
C THR A 350 22.86 -15.84 -20.45
N MET A 351 22.60 -15.34 -19.24
CA MET A 351 21.54 -15.84 -18.37
C MET A 351 20.17 -15.42 -18.92
N PRO A 352 19.17 -16.32 -19.00
CA PRO A 352 17.86 -16.00 -19.58
C PRO A 352 17.20 -14.77 -18.95
N ALA A 353 17.31 -14.58 -17.63
CA ALA A 353 16.74 -13.41 -16.96
C ALA A 353 17.27 -12.08 -17.54
N VAL A 354 18.59 -11.97 -17.72
CA VAL A 354 19.26 -10.79 -18.29
C VAL A 354 18.93 -10.66 -19.78
N MET A 355 18.93 -11.76 -20.51
CA MET A 355 18.59 -11.77 -21.94
C MET A 355 17.16 -11.32 -22.20
N THR A 356 16.21 -11.72 -21.35
CA THR A 356 14.82 -11.28 -21.43
C THR A 356 14.65 -9.84 -20.95
N ALA A 357 15.29 -9.44 -19.85
CA ALA A 357 15.19 -8.07 -19.33
C ALA A 357 15.77 -7.00 -20.28
N THR A 358 16.65 -7.41 -21.20
CA THR A 358 17.30 -6.55 -22.21
C THR A 358 16.74 -6.73 -23.63
N ALA A 359 15.57 -7.37 -23.78
CA ALA A 359 14.88 -7.59 -25.05
C ALA A 359 13.56 -6.79 -25.12
N ASN A 360 12.92 -6.78 -26.30
CA ASN A 360 11.66 -6.05 -26.53
C ASN A 360 10.48 -6.98 -26.84
N GLY A 361 10.33 -8.11 -26.14
CA GLY A 361 9.17 -9.02 -26.20
C GLY A 361 8.91 -9.75 -27.54
N VAL A 362 9.36 -9.20 -28.66
CA VAL A 362 9.23 -9.75 -30.01
C VAL A 362 10.62 -10.10 -30.55
N ASP A 363 11.59 -9.20 -30.40
CA ASP A 363 12.96 -9.36 -30.89
C ASP A 363 14.01 -9.21 -29.77
N THR A 364 15.24 -9.59 -30.10
CA THR A 364 16.40 -9.19 -29.29
C THR A 364 16.72 -7.72 -29.52
N SER A 365 17.22 -7.02 -28.49
CA SER A 365 17.65 -5.62 -28.63
C SER A 365 19.15 -5.46 -28.31
N PRO A 366 20.03 -5.53 -29.32
CA PRO A 366 21.47 -5.33 -29.13
C PRO A 366 21.81 -3.96 -28.53
N ILE A 367 21.06 -2.91 -28.88
CA ILE A 367 21.27 -1.55 -28.37
C ILE A 367 20.98 -1.50 -26.87
N VAL A 368 19.78 -1.95 -26.45
CA VAL A 368 19.40 -1.96 -25.02
C VAL A 368 20.36 -2.82 -24.21
N ARG A 369 20.79 -3.96 -24.75
CA ARG A 369 21.77 -4.84 -24.12
C ARG A 369 23.16 -4.19 -24.01
N GLY A 370 23.61 -3.47 -25.02
CA GLY A 370 24.87 -2.72 -24.99
C GLY A 370 24.86 -1.63 -23.93
N VAL A 371 23.76 -0.88 -23.81
CA VAL A 371 23.56 0.11 -22.74
C VAL A 371 23.59 -0.57 -21.38
N TRP A 372 22.87 -1.68 -21.20
CA TRP A 372 22.86 -2.44 -19.95
C TRP A 372 24.27 -2.92 -19.55
N LEU A 373 25.08 -3.39 -20.52
CA LEU A 373 26.46 -3.82 -20.27
C LEU A 373 27.34 -2.66 -19.80
N LEU A 374 27.25 -1.52 -20.49
CA LEU A 374 27.98 -0.30 -20.13
C LEU A 374 27.64 0.19 -18.72
N GLU A 375 26.35 0.21 -18.38
CA GLU A 375 25.84 0.68 -17.10
C GLU A 375 26.15 -0.27 -15.93
N ASN A 376 25.84 -1.57 -16.10
CA ASN A 376 25.75 -2.51 -14.97
C ASN A 376 27.01 -3.37 -14.81
N ILE A 377 27.85 -3.48 -15.85
CA ILE A 377 29.07 -4.28 -15.81
C ILE A 377 30.33 -3.41 -15.90
N LEU A 378 30.38 -2.47 -16.84
CA LEU A 378 31.58 -1.65 -17.09
C LEU A 378 31.63 -0.36 -16.25
N GLY A 379 30.49 0.10 -15.71
CA GLY A 379 30.41 1.33 -14.93
C GLY A 379 30.61 2.61 -15.75
N SER A 380 30.33 2.57 -17.05
CA SER A 380 30.52 3.66 -18.02
C SER A 380 29.23 3.93 -18.80
N PRO A 381 28.17 4.46 -18.15
CA PRO A 381 26.86 4.69 -18.78
C PRO A 381 26.99 5.59 -20.02
N PRO A 382 26.18 5.36 -21.08
CA PRO A 382 26.17 6.24 -22.25
C PRO A 382 25.69 7.65 -21.88
N SER A 383 26.10 8.65 -22.64
CA SER A 383 25.60 10.03 -22.48
C SER A 383 24.07 10.06 -22.55
N PRO A 384 23.40 10.87 -21.71
CA PRO A 384 21.95 11.02 -21.78
C PRO A 384 21.55 11.57 -23.16
N PRO A 385 20.34 11.24 -23.66
CA PRO A 385 19.84 11.81 -24.90
C PRO A 385 19.81 13.34 -24.83
N PRO A 386 20.02 14.04 -25.96
CA PRO A 386 19.92 15.51 -26.01
C PRO A 386 18.54 15.99 -25.53
N PRO A 387 18.46 17.19 -24.91
CA PRO A 387 17.21 17.75 -24.39
C PRO A 387 16.16 18.04 -25.47
#